data_AF-A0ABD1GBY0-F1
#
_entry.id   AF-A0ABD1GBY0-F1
#
_cell.length_a   1.000
_cell.length_b   1.000
_cell.length_c   1.000
_cell.angle_alpha   90.00
_cell.angle_beta   90.00
_cell.angle_gamma   90.00
#
_symmetry.space_group_name_H-M   'P 1'
#
loop_
_entity.id
_entity.type
_entity.pdbx_description
1 polymer ?
#
loop_
_entity_poly.entity_id
_entity_poly.type
_entity_poly.pdbx_seq_one_letter_code
_entity_poly.pdbx_strand_id
1 'polypeptide(L)'
;MEKTSFFGAILVMVFAVDAYAAAAAHVYSSRLIHRFSDEVRRSGGEESSWPEGKRLEHMKVLLESDLKRQRLKLGTQNQVLVGSQGGDTFNYGNDMGWLHYTWIDIGSPKNSFLVALDTGSDMLWVPCDCVECAPLSLSHYNMLDKELGEYSPSRSNTSKHVPCSHTLCEMGPNCDSPNGRCPYLVQYLSDDTSSSGYLFEDQLHLASLGGSKQQSSVHSAVVVGCGSKQTGAYLNGIAPDGLMGLGPGDVSVPSLLAKSGLIPHSFSFCYDKSYSGRLYLGDQGPASQRSTSFVHLKGYNSAYLVEVENYCVGGSCLMQTGYVAQVDTGSSFTYLPSESYERIVSEVLTPSTVYVFCSTSWFHFSWFSKEFLNAQFHRQANATRITVQIFDSCYKASSLDIPNIPRMKLVFATNQSFEVDNPLFHIVDDQGEFYCLGIQRIDGDIGIIGQNFLMGYRLVFDWEKMKLGWSISDCHDVGEDGDGLHLPPSSSEVSPNPLPTNEQQQSPRGHAVPPAVAGRAPAKPSSASPPPAAYRYEFSAKTSLLLFLWIAYATYII
;
A
#
# COMPACT_ATOMS: atom_id res chain seq x y z
N MET A 1 7.87 -31.12 66.92
CA MET A 1 7.54 -30.28 65.75
C MET A 1 8.35 -30.81 64.59
N GLU A 2 7.81 -31.76 63.82
CA GLU A 2 8.48 -32.29 62.61
C GLU A 2 7.52 -33.15 61.77
N LYS A 3 6.46 -33.70 62.36
CA LYS A 3 5.45 -34.50 61.64
C LYS A 3 4.30 -33.70 61.02
N THR A 4 4.12 -32.42 61.37
CA THR A 4 3.06 -31.55 60.82
C THR A 4 3.47 -30.83 59.53
N SER A 5 4.76 -30.69 59.26
CA SER A 5 5.26 -30.04 58.03
C SER A 5 5.20 -30.97 56.81
N PHE A 6 5.39 -32.28 57.01
CA PHE A 6 5.38 -33.26 55.92
C PHE A 6 3.98 -33.48 55.32
N PHE A 7 2.94 -33.48 56.16
CA PHE A 7 1.55 -33.60 55.67
C PHE A 7 1.07 -32.36 54.93
N GLY A 8 1.53 -31.16 55.31
CA GLY A 8 1.22 -29.93 54.59
C GLY A 8 1.85 -29.88 53.19
N ALA A 9 3.09 -30.35 53.06
CA ALA A 9 3.78 -30.41 51.77
C ALA A 9 3.14 -31.43 50.79
N ILE A 10 2.66 -32.57 51.30
CA ILE A 10 1.93 -33.56 50.48
C ILE A 10 0.59 -32.98 50.02
N LEU A 11 -0.14 -32.28 50.90
CA LEU A 11 -1.43 -31.67 50.53
C LEU A 11 -1.27 -30.62 49.42
N VAL A 12 -0.24 -29.77 49.51
CA VAL A 12 0.05 -28.74 48.50
C VAL A 12 0.47 -29.36 47.15
N MET A 13 1.22 -30.47 47.16
CA MET A 13 1.54 -31.20 45.93
C MET A 13 0.32 -31.87 45.29
N VAL A 14 -0.62 -32.41 46.09
CA VAL A 14 -1.86 -33.00 45.56
C VAL A 14 -2.74 -31.93 44.89
N PHE A 15 -2.90 -30.76 45.53
CA PHE A 15 -3.65 -29.65 44.91
C PHE A 15 -2.95 -29.04 43.70
N ALA A 16 -1.61 -29.06 43.64
CA ALA A 16 -0.87 -28.60 42.46
C ALA A 16 -1.00 -29.58 41.27
N VAL A 17 -1.11 -30.88 41.53
CA VAL A 17 -1.33 -31.89 40.48
C VAL A 17 -2.77 -31.84 39.94
N ASP A 18 -3.77 -31.61 40.80
CA ASP A 18 -5.16 -31.43 40.36
C ASP A 18 -5.37 -30.11 39.61
N ALA A 19 -4.67 -29.04 39.99
CA ALA A 19 -4.69 -27.77 39.25
C ALA A 19 -3.98 -27.87 37.88
N TYR A 20 -2.97 -28.74 37.74
CA TYR A 20 -2.32 -29.00 36.45
C TYR A 20 -3.17 -29.90 35.54
N ALA A 21 -3.97 -30.81 36.12
CA ALA A 21 -4.92 -31.63 35.38
C ALA A 21 -6.13 -30.84 34.84
N ALA A 22 -6.48 -29.71 35.47
CA ALA A 22 -7.58 -28.85 35.04
C ALA A 22 -7.22 -27.83 33.93
N ALA A 23 -5.94 -27.75 33.52
CA ALA A 23 -5.47 -26.90 32.42
C ALA A 23 -5.18 -27.69 31.13
N ALA A 24 -5.66 -28.93 31.02
CA ALA A 24 -5.73 -29.61 29.74
C ALA A 24 -6.85 -28.96 28.93
N ALA A 25 -6.48 -28.25 27.87
CA ALA A 25 -7.40 -27.79 26.84
C ALA A 25 -8.41 -28.91 26.53
N HIS A 26 -9.71 -28.65 26.75
CA HIS A 26 -10.76 -29.55 26.32
C HIS A 26 -10.73 -29.61 24.79
N VAL A 27 -9.93 -30.53 24.26
CA VAL A 27 -10.01 -30.94 22.87
C VAL A 27 -11.31 -31.70 22.75
N TYR A 28 -12.37 -31.03 22.30
CA TYR A 28 -13.58 -31.68 21.86
C TYR A 28 -13.25 -32.51 20.61
N SER A 29 -12.90 -33.77 20.83
CA SER A 29 -12.80 -34.75 19.75
C SER A 29 -14.19 -35.34 19.53
N SER A 30 -14.84 -34.97 18.43
CA SER A 30 -16.01 -35.68 17.94
C SER A 30 -15.56 -36.75 16.96
N ARG A 31 -15.97 -38.00 17.20
CA ARG A 31 -15.72 -39.09 16.27
C ARG A 31 -16.68 -38.93 15.09
N LEU A 32 -16.15 -38.54 13.93
CA LEU A 32 -16.90 -38.44 12.69
C LEU A 32 -17.18 -39.86 12.17
N ILE A 33 -18.33 -40.41 12.52
CA ILE A 33 -18.78 -41.70 12.02
C ILE A 33 -19.54 -41.45 10.73
N HIS A 34 -19.04 -41.99 9.61
CA HIS A 34 -19.71 -41.88 8.33
C HIS A 34 -21.14 -42.43 8.45
N ARG A 35 -22.14 -41.67 7.98
CA ARG A 35 -23.57 -42.02 8.06
C ARG A 35 -23.88 -43.40 7.44
N PHE A 36 -23.05 -43.87 6.52
CA PHE A 36 -23.17 -45.17 5.87
C PHE A 36 -22.17 -46.22 6.40
N SER A 37 -21.49 -45.95 7.51
CA SER A 37 -20.65 -46.95 8.18
C SER A 37 -21.50 -48.07 8.76
N ASP A 38 -20.92 -49.27 8.83
CA ASP A 38 -21.56 -50.42 9.46
C ASP A 38 -21.91 -50.19 10.94
N GLU A 39 -21.28 -49.20 11.57
CA GLU A 39 -21.53 -48.79 12.95
C GLU A 39 -22.88 -48.08 13.11
N VAL A 40 -23.20 -47.12 12.24
CA VAL A 40 -24.51 -46.43 12.22
C VAL A 40 -25.64 -47.37 11.77
N ARG A 41 -25.33 -48.29 10.86
CA ARG A 41 -26.28 -49.29 10.36
C ARG A 41 -26.73 -50.29 11.44
N ARG A 42 -25.90 -50.49 12.46
CA ARG A 42 -26.18 -51.38 13.59
C ARG A 42 -26.96 -50.71 14.73
N SER A 43 -26.98 -49.38 14.79
CA SER A 43 -27.61 -48.62 15.89
C SER A 43 -28.96 -47.98 15.55
N GLY A 44 -29.47 -48.13 14.32
CA GLY A 44 -30.70 -47.49 13.86
C GLY A 44 -31.97 -48.25 14.21
N GLY A 45 -32.76 -47.69 15.13
CA GLY A 45 -34.15 -48.07 15.41
C GLY A 45 -35.11 -47.76 14.24
N GLU A 46 -36.32 -48.30 14.37
CA GLU A 46 -37.43 -48.37 13.41
C GLU A 46 -37.63 -47.19 12.43
N GLU A 47 -37.94 -47.58 11.18
CA GLU A 47 -38.59 -46.82 10.10
C GLU A 47 -37.99 -45.48 9.64
N SER A 48 -36.89 -45.57 8.88
CA SER A 48 -36.73 -44.72 7.71
C SER A 48 -36.20 -45.58 6.56
N SER A 49 -36.85 -45.59 5.39
CA SER A 49 -36.48 -46.46 4.28
C SER A 49 -35.06 -46.17 3.79
N TRP A 50 -34.10 -47.02 4.16
CA TRP A 50 -32.72 -46.93 3.70
C TRP A 50 -32.62 -47.63 2.33
N PRO A 51 -32.24 -46.93 1.24
CA PRO A 51 -32.13 -47.58 -0.06
C PRO A 51 -30.93 -48.54 -0.09
N GLU A 52 -31.16 -49.82 -0.42
CA GLU A 52 -30.09 -50.79 -0.64
C GLU A 52 -29.17 -50.39 -1.81
N GLY A 53 -27.87 -50.59 -1.61
CA GLY A 53 -26.79 -50.00 -2.39
C GLY A 53 -26.80 -50.34 -3.89
N LYS A 54 -26.23 -49.40 -4.67
CA LYS A 54 -25.97 -49.43 -6.13
C LYS A 54 -27.14 -49.13 -7.08
N ARG A 55 -28.09 -48.25 -6.72
CA ARG A 55 -29.01 -47.61 -7.68
C ARG A 55 -28.67 -46.15 -7.96
N LEU A 56 -29.00 -45.69 -9.18
CA LEU A 56 -28.84 -44.32 -9.65
C LEU A 56 -29.43 -43.29 -8.65
N GLU A 57 -30.58 -43.59 -8.05
CA GLU A 57 -31.19 -42.77 -7.00
C GLU A 57 -30.31 -42.58 -5.75
N HIS A 58 -29.53 -43.59 -5.34
CA HIS A 58 -28.59 -43.44 -4.23
C HIS A 58 -27.44 -42.50 -4.59
N MET A 59 -26.92 -42.60 -5.82
CA MET A 59 -25.89 -41.70 -6.33
C MET A 59 -26.43 -40.27 -6.51
N LYS A 60 -27.69 -40.10 -6.93
CA LYS A 60 -28.36 -38.78 -6.98
C LYS A 60 -28.49 -38.15 -5.60
N VAL A 61 -28.93 -38.90 -4.60
CA VAL A 61 -29.05 -38.38 -3.21
C VAL A 61 -27.67 -38.03 -2.63
N LEU A 62 -26.63 -38.84 -2.91
CA LEU A 62 -25.25 -38.53 -2.54
C LEU A 62 -24.74 -37.28 -3.26
N LEU A 63 -24.95 -37.17 -4.58
CA LEU A 63 -24.55 -36.03 -5.38
C LEU A 63 -25.28 -34.75 -4.96
N GLU A 64 -26.59 -34.80 -4.71
CA GLU A 64 -27.35 -33.66 -4.19
C GLU A 64 -26.87 -33.27 -2.78
N SER A 65 -26.56 -34.24 -1.93
CA SER A 65 -26.02 -33.99 -0.59
C SER A 65 -24.60 -33.41 -0.65
N ASP A 66 -23.77 -33.86 -1.60
CA ASP A 66 -22.41 -33.35 -1.83
C ASP A 66 -22.44 -31.97 -2.48
N LEU A 67 -23.31 -31.72 -3.45
CA LEU A 67 -23.57 -30.39 -3.99
C LEU A 67 -24.08 -29.46 -2.90
N LYS A 68 -24.94 -29.94 -1.99
CA LYS A 68 -25.42 -29.17 -0.84
C LYS A 68 -24.31 -28.95 0.20
N ARG A 69 -23.40 -29.90 0.41
CA ARG A 69 -22.20 -29.74 1.26
C ARG A 69 -21.14 -28.83 0.63
N GLN A 70 -20.94 -28.87 -0.68
CA GLN A 70 -20.09 -27.93 -1.41
C GLN A 70 -20.69 -26.52 -1.42
N ARG A 71 -22.02 -26.40 -1.39
CA ARG A 71 -22.74 -25.13 -1.19
C ARG A 71 -22.74 -24.65 0.27
N LEU A 72 -22.62 -25.56 1.24
CA LEU A 72 -22.35 -25.23 2.64
C LEU A 72 -20.86 -24.88 2.77
N LYS A 73 -20.51 -23.65 2.39
CA LYS A 73 -19.24 -23.04 2.78
C LYS A 73 -19.16 -23.04 4.32
N LEU A 74 -18.41 -23.99 4.88
CA LEU A 74 -17.92 -23.97 6.26
C LEU A 74 -16.62 -23.16 6.39
N GLY A 75 -16.34 -22.28 5.42
CA GLY A 75 -15.46 -21.14 5.60
C GLY A 75 -16.27 -19.99 6.18
N THR A 76 -15.67 -19.16 7.03
CA THR A 76 -16.18 -17.83 7.34
C THR A 76 -16.70 -17.19 6.04
N GLN A 77 -17.94 -16.70 6.03
CA GLN A 77 -18.35 -15.78 4.97
C GLN A 77 -17.47 -14.55 5.14
N ASN A 78 -16.30 -14.55 4.49
CA ASN A 78 -15.40 -13.40 4.48
C ASN A 78 -16.16 -12.29 3.78
N GLN A 79 -16.67 -11.38 4.59
CA GLN A 79 -17.48 -10.27 4.16
C GLN A 79 -16.54 -9.18 3.66
N VAL A 80 -16.78 -8.65 2.47
CA VAL A 80 -16.08 -7.47 2.01
C VAL A 80 -16.70 -6.25 2.69
N LEU A 81 -15.86 -5.42 3.31
CA LEU A 81 -16.27 -4.19 3.98
C LEU A 81 -15.86 -2.97 3.15
N VAL A 82 -16.65 -1.92 3.30
CA VAL A 82 -16.35 -0.57 2.80
C VAL A 82 -16.63 0.45 3.90
N GLY A 83 -16.27 1.71 3.70
CA GLY A 83 -16.70 2.79 4.59
C GLY A 83 -18.23 2.83 4.70
N SER A 84 -18.75 3.36 5.81
CA SER A 84 -20.19 3.54 6.02
C SER A 84 -20.87 4.38 4.92
N GLN A 85 -20.11 5.21 4.21
CA GLN A 85 -20.58 6.03 3.08
C GLN A 85 -20.37 5.38 1.71
N GLY A 86 -19.85 4.16 1.67
CA GLY A 86 -19.48 3.45 0.46
C GLY A 86 -17.97 3.18 0.37
N GLY A 87 -17.57 2.58 -0.74
CA GLY A 87 -16.18 2.28 -1.03
C GLY A 87 -15.54 3.27 -2.00
N ASP A 88 -16.26 4.28 -2.46
CA ASP A 88 -15.79 5.16 -3.54
C ASP A 88 -14.57 5.98 -3.08
N THR A 89 -13.64 6.18 -4.01
CA THR A 89 -12.41 6.94 -3.82
C THR A 89 -12.31 8.05 -4.84
N PHE A 90 -11.75 9.18 -4.43
CA PHE A 90 -11.72 10.43 -5.19
C PHE A 90 -10.28 10.92 -5.36
N ASN A 91 -9.97 11.47 -6.53
CA ASN A 91 -8.70 12.14 -6.81
C ASN A 91 -8.96 13.61 -7.12
N TYR A 92 -8.20 14.51 -6.48
CA TYR A 92 -8.36 15.97 -6.65
C TYR A 92 -7.18 16.60 -7.38
N GLY A 93 -6.37 15.80 -8.10
CA GLY A 93 -5.24 16.27 -8.90
C GLY A 93 -4.28 17.14 -8.08
N ASN A 94 -3.82 18.24 -8.68
CA ASN A 94 -2.84 19.15 -8.07
C ASN A 94 -3.28 19.71 -6.71
N ASP A 95 -4.58 19.89 -6.49
CA ASP A 95 -5.10 20.54 -5.27
C ASP A 95 -4.87 19.69 -4.01
N MET A 96 -4.74 18.37 -4.16
CA MET A 96 -4.48 17.44 -3.05
C MET A 96 -3.39 16.40 -3.39
N GLY A 97 -2.41 16.81 -4.18
CA GLY A 97 -1.20 16.02 -4.42
C GLY A 97 -1.40 14.75 -5.26
N TRP A 98 -2.45 14.66 -6.06
CA TRP A 98 -2.77 13.51 -6.92
C TRP A 98 -2.97 12.17 -6.19
N LEU A 99 -3.25 12.22 -4.88
CA LEU A 99 -3.60 11.02 -4.11
C LEU A 99 -5.07 10.66 -4.27
N HIS A 100 -5.39 9.39 -3.99
CA HIS A 100 -6.76 8.95 -3.81
C HIS A 100 -7.18 9.08 -2.35
N TYR A 101 -8.42 9.53 -2.17
CA TYR A 101 -9.03 9.82 -0.88
C TYR A 101 -10.33 9.04 -0.73
N THR A 102 -10.72 8.72 0.49
CA THR A 102 -12.06 8.17 0.77
C THR A 102 -12.67 8.80 2.02
N TRP A 103 -13.99 8.77 2.11
CA TRP A 103 -14.71 9.21 3.31
C TRP A 103 -14.80 8.07 4.32
N ILE A 104 -14.31 8.32 5.52
CA ILE A 104 -14.49 7.45 6.68
C ILE A 104 -15.30 8.16 7.76
N ASP A 105 -16.02 7.40 8.59
CA ASP A 105 -16.76 7.92 9.74
C ASP A 105 -16.13 7.36 11.02
N ILE A 106 -15.78 8.23 11.98
CA ILE A 106 -15.16 7.89 13.27
C ILE A 106 -16.03 8.41 14.42
N GLY A 107 -16.14 7.62 15.49
CA GLY A 107 -16.71 8.05 16.76
C GLY A 107 -18.22 7.93 16.87
N SER A 108 -18.72 8.17 18.07
CA SER A 108 -20.14 8.23 18.42
C SER A 108 -20.45 9.53 19.20
N PRO A 109 -21.23 10.48 18.65
CA PRO A 109 -21.82 10.48 17.31
C PRO A 109 -20.74 10.47 16.20
N LYS A 110 -21.13 10.03 15.00
CA LYS A 110 -20.22 9.88 13.87
C LYS A 110 -19.75 11.23 13.32
N ASN A 111 -18.44 11.36 13.11
CA ASN A 111 -17.81 12.45 12.40
C ASN A 111 -17.13 11.91 11.14
N SER A 112 -17.31 12.57 10.01
CA SER A 112 -16.72 12.12 8.75
C SER A 112 -15.40 12.82 8.45
N PHE A 113 -14.46 12.08 7.88
CA PHE A 113 -13.14 12.57 7.47
C PHE A 113 -12.80 12.11 6.07
N LEU A 114 -12.23 13.00 5.24
CA LEU A 114 -11.72 12.69 3.92
C LEU A 114 -10.23 12.34 4.01
N VAL A 115 -9.93 11.05 4.09
CA VAL A 115 -8.57 10.57 4.36
C VAL A 115 -7.84 10.15 3.09
N ALA A 116 -6.56 10.52 2.98
CA ALA A 116 -5.66 9.99 1.95
C ALA A 116 -5.40 8.51 2.18
N LEU A 117 -5.37 7.70 1.11
CA LEU A 117 -5.16 6.26 1.18
C LEU A 117 -3.69 5.91 0.97
N ASP A 118 -3.05 5.36 2.00
CA ASP A 118 -1.59 5.21 2.03
C ASP A 118 -1.16 3.78 2.38
N THR A 119 -0.78 2.97 1.39
CA THR A 119 -0.18 1.64 1.64
C THR A 119 1.30 1.71 2.05
N GLY A 120 1.90 2.90 2.02
CA GLY A 120 3.27 3.18 2.42
C GLY A 120 3.47 3.32 3.93
N SER A 121 2.39 3.53 4.70
CA SER A 121 2.42 3.68 6.15
C SER A 121 1.26 2.97 6.87
N ASP A 122 1.38 2.82 8.20
CA ASP A 122 0.42 2.05 9.00
C ASP A 122 -0.61 2.91 9.75
N MET A 123 -0.29 4.18 10.04
CA MET A 123 -1.08 4.96 10.98
C MET A 123 -2.30 5.61 10.31
N LEU A 124 -3.50 5.37 10.85
CA LEU A 124 -4.65 6.25 10.62
C LEU A 124 -4.53 7.46 11.55
N TRP A 125 -4.50 8.67 11.00
CA TRP A 125 -4.55 9.89 11.80
C TRP A 125 -5.50 10.92 11.19
N VAL A 126 -6.10 11.73 12.06
CA VAL A 126 -6.99 12.85 11.69
C VAL A 126 -6.57 14.09 12.47
N PRO A 127 -6.79 15.32 11.96
CA PRO A 127 -6.56 16.53 12.75
C PRO A 127 -7.43 16.52 14.00
N CYS A 128 -6.82 16.70 15.17
CA CYS A 128 -7.54 16.96 16.43
C CYS A 128 -6.71 17.70 17.45
N ASP A 129 -7.42 18.40 18.34
CA ASP A 129 -6.85 19.30 19.34
C ASP A 129 -5.71 20.13 18.72
N CYS A 130 -6.01 20.74 17.57
CA CYS A 130 -5.02 21.23 16.64
C CYS A 130 -4.21 22.39 17.24
N VAL A 131 -2.88 22.24 17.19
CA VAL A 131 -1.91 23.29 17.53
C VAL A 131 -1.33 23.90 16.26
N GLU A 132 -1.00 23.06 15.29
CA GLU A 132 -0.42 23.45 14.00
C GLU A 132 -0.86 22.43 12.94
N CYS A 133 -1.88 22.77 12.16
CA CYS A 133 -2.43 21.87 11.13
C CYS A 133 -2.75 22.64 9.85
N ALA A 134 -3.02 21.89 8.78
CA ALA A 134 -3.52 22.44 7.53
C ALA A 134 -4.82 23.24 7.76
N PRO A 135 -5.09 24.29 6.96
CA PRO A 135 -6.41 24.90 6.90
C PRO A 135 -7.46 23.83 6.56
N LEU A 136 -8.65 23.91 7.16
CA LEU A 136 -9.78 22.98 6.93
C LEU A 136 -10.99 23.66 6.26
N SER A 137 -10.91 24.97 5.98
CA SER A 137 -12.05 25.73 5.46
C SER A 137 -12.32 25.47 3.99
N LEU A 138 -13.61 25.47 3.58
CA LEU A 138 -14.01 25.35 2.18
C LEU A 138 -13.39 26.42 1.28
N SER A 139 -13.12 27.62 1.80
CA SER A 139 -12.44 28.67 1.03
C SER A 139 -11.06 28.26 0.52
N HIS A 140 -10.39 27.32 1.20
CA HIS A 140 -9.14 26.71 0.75
C HIS A 140 -9.38 25.52 -0.19
N TYR A 141 -10.48 24.79 -0.02
CA TYR A 141 -10.85 23.62 -0.83
C TYR A 141 -12.22 23.79 -1.52
N ASN A 142 -12.33 24.77 -2.41
CA ASN A 142 -13.60 25.10 -3.07
C ASN A 142 -14.11 23.99 -4.02
N MET A 143 -13.27 22.98 -4.29
CA MET A 143 -13.64 21.79 -5.07
C MET A 143 -14.41 20.74 -4.27
N LEU A 144 -14.47 20.86 -2.93
CA LEU A 144 -15.18 19.93 -2.07
C LEU A 144 -16.61 20.41 -1.82
N ASP A 145 -17.55 19.47 -1.91
CA ASP A 145 -18.97 19.71 -1.59
C ASP A 145 -19.28 19.59 -0.08
N LYS A 146 -18.26 19.27 0.74
CA LYS A 146 -18.40 19.00 2.17
C LYS A 146 -17.25 19.62 2.96
N GLU A 147 -17.58 20.20 4.11
CA GLU A 147 -16.59 20.77 5.03
C GLU A 147 -15.71 19.67 5.64
N LEU A 148 -14.41 19.97 5.73
CA LEU A 148 -13.44 19.18 6.48
C LEU A 148 -13.55 19.51 7.97
N GLY A 149 -13.08 18.63 8.85
CA GLY A 149 -13.37 18.71 10.26
C GLY A 149 -12.16 18.51 11.15
N GLU A 150 -12.16 19.17 12.31
CA GLU A 150 -11.26 18.81 13.41
C GLU A 150 -11.98 17.83 14.34
N TYR A 151 -11.37 16.66 14.58
CA TYR A 151 -11.91 15.69 15.50
C TYR A 151 -11.74 16.14 16.96
N SER A 152 -12.69 15.79 17.83
CA SER A 152 -12.55 16.01 19.27
C SER A 152 -12.85 14.72 20.01
N PRO A 153 -11.83 13.95 20.43
CA PRO A 153 -12.01 12.68 21.15
C PRO A 153 -12.90 12.83 22.39
N SER A 154 -12.80 13.97 23.08
CA SER A 154 -13.61 14.28 24.27
C SER A 154 -15.13 14.35 24.03
N ARG A 155 -15.55 14.59 22.77
CA ARG A 155 -16.95 14.68 22.38
C ARG A 155 -17.56 13.35 21.97
N SER A 156 -16.72 12.33 21.79
CA SER A 156 -17.21 10.99 21.47
C SER A 156 -17.35 10.13 22.71
N ASN A 157 -18.49 9.44 22.84
CA ASN A 157 -18.75 8.52 23.95
C ASN A 157 -18.07 7.14 23.79
N THR A 158 -17.52 6.85 22.61
CA THR A 158 -16.78 5.61 22.30
C THR A 158 -15.26 5.80 22.37
N SER A 159 -14.80 7.04 22.51
CA SER A 159 -13.38 7.37 22.55
C SER A 159 -12.71 6.90 23.83
N LYS A 160 -11.52 6.31 23.67
CA LYS A 160 -10.65 5.91 24.78
C LYS A 160 -9.23 6.36 24.47
N HIS A 161 -8.58 7.06 25.39
CA HIS A 161 -7.17 7.35 25.21
C HIS A 161 -6.35 6.05 25.31
N VAL A 162 -5.29 5.93 24.50
CA VAL A 162 -4.32 4.84 24.65
C VAL A 162 -3.34 5.27 25.75
N PRO A 163 -3.27 4.57 26.90
CA PRO A 163 -2.36 4.95 27.96
C PRO A 163 -0.91 4.60 27.59
N CYS A 164 0.04 5.31 28.17
CA CYS A 164 1.47 5.03 28.02
C CYS A 164 1.90 3.64 28.51
N SER A 165 1.13 2.99 29.39
CA SER A 165 1.34 1.60 29.79
C SER A 165 0.87 0.57 28.77
N HIS A 166 0.27 1.00 27.66
CA HIS A 166 -0.20 0.13 26.59
C HIS A 166 0.98 -0.37 25.76
N THR A 167 0.91 -1.61 25.26
CA THR A 167 2.00 -2.24 24.48
C THR A 167 2.37 -1.47 23.22
N LEU A 168 1.40 -0.80 22.59
CA LEU A 168 1.64 0.10 21.46
C LEU A 168 2.53 1.30 21.83
N CYS A 169 2.56 1.68 23.10
CA CYS A 169 3.36 2.78 23.62
C CYS A 169 4.71 2.38 24.21
N GLU A 170 4.93 1.07 24.43
CA GLU A 170 6.17 0.55 25.05
C GLU A 170 7.42 0.85 24.21
N MET A 171 7.26 1.27 22.95
CA MET A 171 8.32 1.65 22.03
C MET A 171 8.49 3.18 21.82
N GLY A 172 7.68 4.02 22.48
CA GLY A 172 7.64 5.48 22.27
C GLY A 172 8.62 6.27 23.15
N PRO A 173 9.29 7.31 22.63
CA PRO A 173 10.07 8.23 23.44
C PRO A 173 9.12 9.16 24.21
N ASN A 174 9.39 9.39 25.49
CA ASN A 174 8.82 10.45 26.33
C ASN A 174 7.34 10.30 26.75
N CYS A 175 7.03 9.26 27.50
CA CYS A 175 5.85 9.23 28.36
C CYS A 175 6.16 9.82 29.74
N ASP A 176 5.44 10.85 30.17
CA ASP A 176 5.61 11.47 31.50
C ASP A 176 5.06 10.61 32.64
N SER A 177 4.03 9.80 32.37
CA SER A 177 3.43 8.88 33.33
C SER A 177 2.79 7.66 32.65
N PRO A 178 2.66 6.51 33.33
CA PRO A 178 2.03 5.31 32.76
C PRO A 178 0.58 5.51 32.29
N ASN A 179 -0.17 6.39 32.96
CA ASN A 179 -1.54 6.74 32.61
C ASN A 179 -1.63 7.97 31.69
N GLY A 180 -0.49 8.50 31.24
CA GLY A 180 -0.45 9.59 30.27
C GLY A 180 -0.97 9.14 28.90
N ARG A 181 -1.28 10.11 28.03
CA ARG A 181 -1.67 9.83 26.65
C ARG A 181 -0.45 9.36 25.88
N CYS A 182 -0.57 8.23 25.18
CA CYS A 182 0.55 7.68 24.42
C CYS A 182 0.93 8.62 23.27
N PRO A 183 2.16 9.18 23.23
CA PRO A 183 2.58 10.04 22.13
C PRO A 183 2.81 9.21 20.86
N TYR A 184 2.59 9.83 19.71
CA TYR A 184 3.04 9.29 18.42
C TYR A 184 3.66 10.36 17.55
N LEU A 185 4.57 9.92 16.70
CA LEU A 185 5.20 10.69 15.65
C LEU A 185 5.36 9.78 14.45
N VAL A 186 4.76 10.16 13.32
CA VAL A 186 5.07 9.55 12.02
C VAL A 186 5.79 10.58 11.19
N GLN A 187 7.01 10.25 10.79
CA GLN A 187 7.78 11.00 9.81
C GLN A 187 7.64 10.32 8.47
N TYR A 188 7.54 11.14 7.44
CA TYR A 188 7.50 10.67 6.07
C TYR A 188 8.70 11.29 5.30
N LEU A 189 9.35 10.53 4.40
CA LEU A 189 10.47 10.94 3.52
C LEU A 189 10.39 12.28 2.73
N SER A 190 9.25 12.98 2.62
CA SER A 190 9.15 14.28 1.92
C SER A 190 9.62 15.34 2.89
N ASP A 191 10.28 16.34 2.34
CA ASP A 191 10.97 17.36 3.12
C ASP A 191 10.12 17.87 4.29
N ASP A 192 10.63 17.60 5.50
CA ASP A 192 10.05 17.97 6.79
C ASP A 192 8.57 17.62 6.97
N THR A 193 8.09 16.52 6.37
CA THR A 193 6.67 16.12 6.45
C THR A 193 6.44 15.12 7.57
N SER A 194 5.57 15.46 8.51
CA SER A 194 5.25 14.61 9.66
C SER A 194 3.87 14.90 10.22
N SER A 195 3.33 13.92 10.96
CA SER A 195 2.15 14.08 11.80
C SER A 195 2.46 13.57 13.20
N SER A 196 2.06 14.34 14.22
CA SER A 196 2.37 14.05 15.61
C SER A 196 1.31 14.50 16.60
N GLY A 197 1.30 13.85 17.75
CA GLY A 197 0.39 14.12 18.86
C GLY A 197 0.29 12.91 19.77
N TYR A 198 -0.93 12.43 19.99
CA TYR A 198 -1.18 11.28 20.87
C TYR A 198 -2.16 10.27 20.26
N LEU A 199 -2.11 9.02 20.70
CA LEU A 199 -2.98 7.93 20.25
C LEU A 199 -4.27 7.84 21.08
N PHE A 200 -5.37 7.51 20.41
CA PHE A 200 -6.63 7.13 21.00
C PHE A 200 -7.28 5.99 20.21
N GLU A 201 -8.18 5.25 20.84
CA GLU A 201 -9.05 4.27 20.21
C GLU A 201 -10.45 4.86 20.04
N ASP A 202 -11.06 4.61 18.89
CA ASP A 202 -12.47 4.92 18.67
C ASP A 202 -13.11 3.99 17.63
N GLN A 203 -14.42 4.11 17.43
CA GLN A 203 -15.15 3.29 16.47
C GLN A 203 -15.05 3.84 15.04
N LEU A 204 -14.54 3.00 14.13
CA LEU A 204 -14.67 3.17 12.69
C LEU A 204 -16.01 2.58 12.24
N HIS A 205 -16.78 3.33 11.45
CA HIS A 205 -18.05 2.87 10.88
C HIS A 205 -17.83 2.35 9.46
N LEU A 206 -18.26 1.11 9.26
CA LEU A 206 -18.10 0.33 8.05
C LEU A 206 -19.45 -0.22 7.61
N ALA A 207 -19.46 -0.77 6.41
CA ALA A 207 -20.62 -1.35 5.81
C ALA A 207 -20.29 -2.63 5.05
N SER A 208 -21.19 -3.61 5.10
CA SER A 208 -21.00 -4.87 4.39
C SER A 208 -21.46 -4.84 2.94
N LEU A 209 -20.62 -5.37 2.05
CA LEU A 209 -21.01 -5.75 0.70
C LEU A 209 -21.29 -7.26 0.68
N GLY A 210 -22.53 -7.68 0.93
CA GLY A 210 -22.88 -9.11 1.01
C GLY A 210 -24.38 -9.44 0.92
N GLY A 211 -24.77 -10.08 -0.19
CA GLY A 211 -25.84 -11.10 -0.30
C GLY A 211 -27.31 -10.68 -0.20
N SER A 212 -27.65 -9.48 0.28
CA SER A 212 -29.02 -8.97 0.23
C SER A 212 -28.97 -7.46 0.00
N LYS A 213 -30.00 -6.88 -0.61
CA LYS A 213 -30.08 -5.45 -1.00
C LYS A 213 -29.98 -4.44 0.17
N GLN A 214 -29.54 -4.87 1.35
CA GLN A 214 -29.40 -4.07 2.55
C GLN A 214 -27.96 -4.14 3.06
N GLN A 215 -27.24 -3.04 2.86
CA GLN A 215 -25.92 -2.80 3.42
C GLN A 215 -26.04 -2.82 4.96
N SER A 216 -25.42 -3.81 5.61
CA SER A 216 -25.46 -3.92 7.08
C SER A 216 -24.37 -3.05 7.71
N SER A 217 -24.72 -2.32 8.76
CA SER A 217 -23.79 -1.47 9.52
C SER A 217 -22.84 -2.33 10.34
N VAL A 218 -21.54 -2.11 10.18
CA VAL A 218 -20.47 -2.79 10.90
C VAL A 218 -19.63 -1.74 11.61
N HIS A 219 -19.21 -2.01 12.84
CA HIS A 219 -18.36 -1.10 13.61
C HIS A 219 -17.16 -1.86 14.16
N SER A 220 -15.99 -1.24 14.17
CA SER A 220 -14.79 -1.82 14.78
C SER A 220 -14.00 -0.74 15.51
N ALA A 221 -13.38 -1.11 16.63
CA ALA A 221 -12.44 -0.23 17.30
C ALA A 221 -11.14 -0.16 16.50
N VAL A 222 -10.68 1.05 16.21
CA VAL A 222 -9.41 1.32 15.54
C VAL A 222 -8.56 2.26 16.39
N VAL A 223 -7.24 2.15 16.24
CA VAL A 223 -6.29 3.10 16.83
C VAL A 223 -6.12 4.26 15.87
N VAL A 224 -6.25 5.48 16.39
CA VAL A 224 -6.17 6.72 15.62
C VAL A 224 -5.13 7.64 16.25
N GLY A 225 -4.26 8.19 15.41
CA GLY A 225 -3.36 9.27 15.77
C GLY A 225 -4.09 10.60 15.80
N CYS A 226 -4.00 11.31 16.93
CA CYS A 226 -4.44 12.69 17.01
C CYS A 226 -3.42 13.63 16.39
N GLY A 227 -3.63 14.05 15.15
CA GLY A 227 -2.73 14.89 14.37
C GLY A 227 -2.71 16.34 14.83
N SER A 228 -2.35 16.57 16.09
CA SER A 228 -2.33 17.91 16.73
C SER A 228 -1.27 18.83 16.14
N LYS A 229 -0.20 18.26 15.57
CA LYS A 229 0.87 18.99 14.90
C LYS A 229 1.29 18.27 13.63
N GLN A 230 1.15 18.98 12.50
CA GLN A 230 1.50 18.56 11.15
C GLN A 230 2.63 19.46 10.63
N THR A 231 3.46 18.93 9.73
CA THR A 231 4.57 19.69 9.13
C THR A 231 4.70 19.39 7.63
N GLY A 232 5.49 20.20 6.93
CA GLY A 232 5.86 19.96 5.52
C GLY A 232 4.64 19.99 4.59
N ALA A 233 4.54 18.98 3.74
CA ALA A 233 3.52 18.83 2.71
C ALA A 233 2.07 18.99 3.23
N TYR A 234 1.80 18.52 4.44
CA TYR A 234 0.45 18.54 5.01
C TYR A 234 -0.06 19.95 5.26
N LEU A 235 0.80 20.86 5.74
CA LEU A 235 0.43 22.27 5.93
C LEU A 235 0.07 22.98 4.62
N ASN A 236 0.46 22.42 3.47
CA ASN A 236 0.24 22.96 2.14
C ASN A 236 -0.96 22.33 1.41
N GLY A 237 -1.75 21.47 2.08
CA GLY A 237 -3.03 20.97 1.57
C GLY A 237 -3.06 19.52 1.10
N ILE A 238 -1.99 18.74 1.29
CA ILE A 238 -2.07 17.28 1.18
C ILE A 238 -2.71 16.71 2.46
N ALA A 239 -3.61 15.73 2.30
CA ALA A 239 -4.23 15.02 3.43
C ALA A 239 -4.74 15.92 4.57
N PRO A 240 -5.41 17.05 4.26
CA PRO A 240 -5.73 18.06 5.27
C PRO A 240 -6.69 17.53 6.35
N ASP A 241 -7.58 16.61 5.97
CA ASP A 241 -8.58 15.98 6.84
C ASP A 241 -8.14 14.61 7.37
N GLY A 242 -6.88 14.25 7.15
CA GLY A 242 -6.27 13.02 7.65
C GLY A 242 -5.74 12.08 6.57
N LEU A 243 -5.13 11.00 7.03
CA LEU A 243 -4.52 9.95 6.22
C LEU A 243 -4.80 8.61 6.88
N MET A 244 -5.17 7.62 6.06
CA MET A 244 -5.44 6.25 6.46
C MET A 244 -4.32 5.34 5.99
N GLY A 245 -3.45 4.97 6.93
CA GLY A 245 -2.42 3.96 6.71
C GLY A 245 -3.04 2.58 6.48
N LEU A 246 -2.62 1.94 5.39
CA LEU A 246 -3.05 0.63 4.92
C LEU A 246 -1.88 -0.35 4.82
N GLY A 247 -0.71 0.03 5.36
CA GLY A 247 0.45 -0.83 5.54
C GLY A 247 0.13 -2.09 6.37
N PRO A 248 1.02 -3.09 6.35
CA PRO A 248 0.78 -4.37 7.01
C PRO A 248 1.06 -4.34 8.52
N GLY A 249 1.40 -3.19 9.09
CA GLY A 249 1.76 -3.05 10.49
C GLY A 249 0.59 -3.22 11.44
N ASP A 250 0.91 -3.54 12.69
CA ASP A 250 -0.06 -4.02 13.67
C ASP A 250 -1.18 -3.04 14.04
N VAL A 251 -0.94 -1.74 13.82
CA VAL A 251 -1.86 -0.62 14.13
C VAL A 251 -2.70 -0.18 12.94
N SER A 252 -2.44 -0.70 11.74
CA SER A 252 -3.18 -0.29 10.55
C SER A 252 -4.62 -0.78 10.58
N VAL A 253 -5.49 -0.07 9.86
CA VAL A 253 -6.90 -0.46 9.77
C VAL A 253 -7.08 -1.90 9.25
N PRO A 254 -6.46 -2.34 8.13
CA PRO A 254 -6.63 -3.72 7.68
C PRO A 254 -6.15 -4.74 8.72
N SER A 255 -5.04 -4.48 9.43
CA SER A 255 -4.55 -5.34 10.51
C SER A 255 -5.53 -5.44 11.67
N LEU A 256 -6.07 -4.32 12.15
CA LEU A 256 -7.00 -4.29 13.28
C LEU A 256 -8.34 -4.96 12.94
N LEU A 257 -8.86 -4.73 11.73
CA LEU A 257 -10.07 -5.40 11.26
C LEU A 257 -9.85 -6.91 11.11
N ALA A 258 -8.70 -7.34 10.60
CA ALA A 258 -8.36 -8.76 10.50
C ALA A 258 -8.21 -9.43 11.88
N LYS A 259 -7.51 -8.77 12.82
CA LYS A 259 -7.37 -9.25 14.20
C LYS A 259 -8.71 -9.37 14.94
N SER A 260 -9.68 -8.51 14.61
CA SER A 260 -11.04 -8.60 15.14
C SER A 260 -11.88 -9.72 14.51
N GLY A 261 -11.37 -10.40 13.47
CA GLY A 261 -12.06 -11.47 12.77
C GLY A 261 -13.16 -10.99 11.81
N LEU A 262 -13.22 -9.69 11.52
CA LEU A 262 -14.23 -9.11 10.63
C LEU A 262 -13.93 -9.38 9.15
N ILE A 263 -12.66 -9.41 8.78
CA ILE A 263 -12.18 -9.61 7.41
C ILE A 263 -10.93 -10.49 7.40
N PRO A 264 -10.57 -11.11 6.27
CA PRO A 264 -9.20 -11.54 6.00
C PRO A 264 -8.21 -10.38 6.12
N HIS A 265 -6.93 -10.66 6.39
CA HIS A 265 -5.88 -9.64 6.33
C HIS A 265 -5.53 -9.33 4.87
N SER A 266 -6.48 -8.71 4.19
CA SER A 266 -6.36 -8.30 2.80
C SER A 266 -7.26 -7.12 2.49
N PHE A 267 -6.98 -6.45 1.39
CA PHE A 267 -7.87 -5.44 0.82
C PHE A 267 -7.54 -5.28 -0.66
N SER A 268 -8.38 -4.55 -1.38
CA SER A 268 -8.09 -4.14 -2.74
C SER A 268 -8.46 -2.70 -3.02
N PHE A 269 -7.76 -2.11 -3.99
CA PHE A 269 -8.23 -0.94 -4.69
C PHE A 269 -8.63 -1.33 -6.09
N CYS A 270 -9.56 -0.58 -6.66
CA CYS A 270 -9.67 -0.45 -8.09
C CYS A 270 -9.58 1.03 -8.43
N TYR A 271 -8.72 1.38 -9.38
CA TYR A 271 -8.66 2.73 -9.95
C TYR A 271 -8.90 2.66 -11.45
N ASP A 272 -9.94 3.32 -11.93
CA ASP A 272 -10.25 3.40 -13.35
C ASP A 272 -9.38 4.44 -14.05
N LYS A 273 -9.41 4.49 -15.38
CA LYS A 273 -8.59 5.44 -16.15
C LYS A 273 -9.01 6.91 -15.99
N SER A 274 -10.13 7.17 -15.33
CA SER A 274 -10.67 8.50 -15.04
C SER A 274 -10.33 8.98 -13.63
N TYR A 275 -9.45 8.27 -12.90
CA TYR A 275 -9.09 8.53 -11.50
C TYR A 275 -10.25 8.38 -10.51
N SER A 276 -11.35 7.74 -10.94
CA SER A 276 -12.35 7.22 -10.02
C SER A 276 -11.87 5.88 -9.49
N GLY A 277 -12.29 5.52 -8.28
CA GLY A 277 -11.90 4.23 -7.75
C GLY A 277 -12.72 3.78 -6.57
N ARG A 278 -12.37 2.59 -6.08
CA ARG A 278 -13.07 1.92 -4.98
C ARG A 278 -12.10 1.18 -4.08
N LEU A 279 -12.29 1.28 -2.77
CA LEU A 279 -11.58 0.53 -1.73
C LEU A 279 -12.48 -0.59 -1.20
N TYR A 280 -11.94 -1.80 -1.13
CA TYR A 280 -12.61 -2.98 -0.60
C TYR A 280 -11.76 -3.66 0.48
N LEU A 281 -12.19 -3.57 1.73
CA LEU A 281 -11.52 -4.19 2.87
C LEU A 281 -11.93 -5.66 3.00
N GLY A 282 -10.95 -6.56 3.16
CA GLY A 282 -11.17 -8.00 3.24
C GLY A 282 -11.26 -8.72 1.89
N ASP A 283 -11.15 -7.97 0.80
CA ASP A 283 -11.18 -8.52 -0.54
C ASP A 283 -9.89 -9.27 -0.87
N GLN A 284 -10.02 -10.46 -1.46
CA GLN A 284 -8.90 -11.33 -1.86
C GLN A 284 -8.80 -11.47 -3.39
N GLY A 285 -9.63 -10.71 -4.14
CA GLY A 285 -9.63 -10.70 -5.59
C GLY A 285 -10.22 -11.95 -6.24
N PRO A 286 -10.35 -11.96 -7.57
CA PRO A 286 -10.78 -13.13 -8.31
C PRO A 286 -9.68 -14.21 -8.32
N ALA A 287 -10.08 -15.48 -8.45
CA ALA A 287 -9.14 -16.60 -8.54
C ALA A 287 -8.25 -16.55 -9.79
N SER A 288 -8.69 -15.84 -10.83
CA SER A 288 -8.00 -15.68 -12.12
C SER A 288 -6.99 -14.53 -12.16
N GLN A 289 -6.85 -13.74 -11.09
CA GLN A 289 -5.91 -12.61 -11.07
C GLN A 289 -4.47 -13.08 -11.25
N ARG A 290 -3.63 -12.22 -11.84
CA ARG A 290 -2.18 -12.39 -11.80
C ARG A 290 -1.68 -12.02 -10.41
N SER A 291 -0.51 -12.50 -10.03
CA SER A 291 0.05 -12.15 -8.72
C SER A 291 1.57 -12.30 -8.66
N THR A 292 2.19 -11.62 -7.70
CA THR A 292 3.57 -11.81 -7.27
C THR A 292 3.61 -11.92 -5.75
N SER A 293 4.65 -12.56 -5.22
CA SER A 293 4.82 -12.68 -3.76
C SER A 293 5.40 -11.41 -3.19
N PHE A 294 4.97 -11.04 -1.98
CA PHE A 294 5.68 -10.03 -1.21
C PHE A 294 7.02 -10.58 -0.73
N VAL A 295 8.05 -9.75 -0.76
CA VAL A 295 9.38 -10.08 -0.26
C VAL A 295 9.62 -9.43 1.09
N HIS A 296 10.40 -10.10 1.94
CA HIS A 296 10.82 -9.52 3.21
C HIS A 296 12.26 -9.04 3.10
N LEU A 297 12.47 -7.77 3.44
CA LEU A 297 13.81 -7.22 3.63
C LEU A 297 14.04 -6.94 5.10
N LYS A 298 15.22 -7.31 5.59
CA LYS A 298 15.60 -7.06 6.99
C LYS A 298 15.57 -5.55 7.26
N GLY A 299 14.75 -5.13 8.21
CA GLY A 299 14.54 -3.70 8.53
C GLY A 299 13.26 -3.11 7.94
N TYR A 300 12.59 -3.81 7.01
CA TYR A 300 11.34 -3.42 6.37
C TYR A 300 10.24 -4.43 6.70
N ASN A 301 9.87 -4.50 7.97
CA ASN A 301 8.87 -5.46 8.44
C ASN A 301 7.43 -4.99 8.24
N SER A 302 7.25 -3.73 7.84
CA SER A 302 5.94 -3.11 7.63
C SER A 302 5.84 -2.41 6.28
N ALA A 303 6.05 -3.17 5.20
CA ALA A 303 5.97 -2.65 3.83
C ALA A 303 5.56 -3.73 2.84
N TYR A 304 4.76 -3.35 1.83
CA TYR A 304 4.42 -4.21 0.70
C TYR A 304 5.52 -4.16 -0.35
N LEU A 305 6.58 -4.94 -0.13
CA LEU A 305 7.71 -5.02 -1.04
C LEU A 305 7.51 -6.12 -2.08
N VAL A 306 7.82 -5.83 -3.34
CA VAL A 306 7.83 -6.80 -4.45
C VAL A 306 9.17 -6.76 -5.18
N GLU A 307 9.61 -7.89 -5.69
CA GLU A 307 10.82 -7.98 -6.52
C GLU A 307 10.46 -7.90 -8.00
N VAL A 308 10.87 -6.80 -8.64
CA VAL A 308 10.80 -6.64 -10.09
C VAL A 308 12.04 -7.30 -10.68
N GLU A 309 11.89 -8.42 -11.38
CA GLU A 309 13.03 -9.14 -11.96
C GLU A 309 13.62 -8.37 -13.14
N ASN A 310 12.75 -7.87 -14.03
CA ASN A 310 13.13 -7.12 -15.23
C ASN A 310 12.00 -6.16 -15.64
N TYR A 311 12.29 -5.28 -16.57
CA TYR A 311 11.28 -4.40 -17.17
C TYR A 311 11.49 -4.30 -18.68
N CYS A 312 10.41 -4.11 -19.42
CA CYS A 312 10.46 -3.92 -20.86
C CYS A 312 9.85 -2.58 -21.24
N VAL A 313 10.48 -1.90 -22.19
CA VAL A 313 10.02 -0.64 -22.78
C VAL A 313 9.96 -0.85 -24.29
N GLY A 314 8.77 -0.74 -24.86
CA GLY A 314 8.51 -1.05 -26.27
C GLY A 314 8.78 -2.52 -26.58
N GLY A 315 9.69 -2.78 -27.52
CA GLY A 315 10.14 -4.14 -27.87
C GLY A 315 11.37 -4.61 -27.09
N SER A 316 12.01 -3.73 -26.31
CA SER A 316 13.27 -4.00 -25.62
C SER A 316 12.98 -4.42 -24.18
N CYS A 317 13.42 -5.62 -23.80
CA CYS A 317 13.43 -6.04 -22.40
C CYS A 317 14.84 -5.88 -21.83
N LEU A 318 14.96 -5.07 -20.79
CA LEU A 318 16.22 -4.80 -20.11
C LEU A 318 16.41 -5.89 -19.05
N MET A 319 17.30 -6.83 -19.37
CA MET A 319 17.57 -8.01 -18.54
C MET A 319 18.66 -7.71 -17.52
N GLN A 320 18.56 -8.31 -16.32
CA GLN A 320 19.51 -8.12 -15.19
C GLN A 320 19.50 -6.72 -14.58
N THR A 321 18.37 -6.01 -14.67
CA THR A 321 18.19 -4.66 -14.10
C THR A 321 17.10 -4.63 -13.02
N GLY A 322 16.81 -5.79 -12.43
CA GLY A 322 15.78 -5.92 -11.40
C GLY A 322 16.05 -5.10 -10.15
N TYR A 323 15.00 -4.81 -9.39
CA TYR A 323 15.05 -4.05 -8.16
C TYR A 323 13.88 -4.45 -7.25
N VAL A 324 14.03 -4.20 -5.94
CA VAL A 324 12.91 -4.32 -5.01
C VAL A 324 12.16 -3.00 -5.00
N ALA A 325 10.83 -3.05 -4.99
CA ALA A 325 9.99 -1.88 -4.93
C ALA A 325 8.92 -2.00 -3.85
N GLN A 326 8.66 -0.91 -3.14
CA GLN A 326 7.47 -0.77 -2.30
C GLN A 326 6.28 -0.38 -3.16
N VAL A 327 5.14 -1.05 -2.97
CA VAL A 327 3.89 -0.67 -3.63
C VAL A 327 3.13 0.30 -2.74
N ASP A 328 3.03 1.55 -3.19
CA ASP A 328 2.69 2.67 -2.32
C ASP A 328 1.63 3.59 -2.96
N THR A 329 0.40 3.52 -2.44
CA THR A 329 -0.67 4.44 -2.82
C THR A 329 -0.56 5.81 -2.16
N GLY A 330 0.29 5.99 -1.15
CA GLY A 330 0.66 7.29 -0.59
C GLY A 330 1.62 8.08 -1.48
N SER A 331 2.11 7.47 -2.56
CA SER A 331 2.95 8.09 -3.57
C SER A 331 2.21 8.27 -4.90
N SER A 332 2.14 9.50 -5.39
CA SER A 332 1.51 9.82 -6.67
C SER A 332 2.34 9.34 -7.87
N PHE A 333 3.67 9.31 -7.71
CA PHE A 333 4.64 8.98 -8.76
C PHE A 333 5.40 7.69 -8.44
N THR A 334 5.96 7.09 -9.49
CA THR A 334 6.85 5.94 -9.36
C THR A 334 8.28 6.44 -9.24
N TYR A 335 9.01 5.92 -8.25
CA TYR A 335 10.41 6.26 -8.01
C TYR A 335 11.28 5.05 -8.26
N LEU A 336 12.35 5.24 -9.03
CA LEU A 336 13.23 4.14 -9.43
C LEU A 336 14.65 4.36 -8.91
N PRO A 337 15.34 3.28 -8.50
CA PRO A 337 16.77 3.33 -8.23
C PRO A 337 17.52 3.91 -9.42
N SER A 338 18.64 4.57 -9.14
CA SER A 338 19.39 5.37 -10.11
C SER A 338 19.68 4.65 -11.43
N GLU A 339 20.14 3.39 -11.37
CA GLU A 339 20.45 2.61 -12.58
C GLU A 339 19.19 2.31 -13.40
N SER A 340 18.11 1.88 -12.75
CA SER A 340 16.85 1.56 -13.41
C SER A 340 16.20 2.81 -14.02
N TYR A 341 16.24 3.93 -13.29
CA TYR A 341 15.75 5.24 -13.75
C TYR A 341 16.45 5.67 -15.03
N GLU A 342 17.78 5.71 -15.04
CA GLU A 342 18.55 6.17 -16.20
C GLU A 342 18.28 5.32 -17.45
N ARG A 343 18.17 4.00 -17.28
CA ARG A 343 17.87 3.08 -18.39
C ARG A 343 16.44 3.24 -18.91
N ILE A 344 15.43 3.27 -18.04
CA ILE A 344 14.02 3.42 -18.44
C ILE A 344 13.81 4.75 -19.14
N VAL A 345 14.30 5.85 -18.55
CA VAL A 345 14.20 7.18 -19.16
C VAL A 345 14.90 7.20 -20.51
N SER A 346 16.06 6.54 -20.65
CA SER A 346 16.73 6.49 -21.96
C SER A 346 15.89 5.77 -23.02
N GLU A 347 15.29 4.62 -22.73
CA GLU A 347 14.46 3.87 -23.70
C GLU A 347 13.13 4.57 -24.00
N VAL A 348 12.46 5.14 -22.99
CA VAL A 348 11.18 5.84 -23.16
C VAL A 348 11.36 7.10 -24.01
N LEU A 349 12.51 7.77 -23.87
CA LEU A 349 12.78 9.04 -24.55
C LEU A 349 13.54 8.90 -25.87
N THR A 350 14.09 7.72 -26.20
CA THR A 350 14.66 7.46 -27.52
C THR A 350 13.58 7.24 -28.57
N PRO A 351 13.56 7.99 -29.70
CA PRO A 351 12.59 7.76 -30.76
C PRO A 351 12.83 6.39 -31.39
N SER A 352 11.74 5.65 -31.68
CA SER A 352 11.78 4.37 -32.40
C SER A 352 12.43 4.45 -33.79
N THR A 353 12.68 5.66 -34.32
CA THR A 353 13.39 5.93 -35.58
C THR A 353 14.92 5.80 -35.51
N VAL A 354 15.54 5.83 -34.32
CA VAL A 354 17.02 5.79 -34.20
C VAL A 354 17.59 4.36 -34.16
N TYR A 355 16.73 3.35 -34.09
CA TYR A 355 17.15 1.95 -34.29
C TYR A 355 17.45 1.59 -35.76
N VAL A 356 17.33 2.55 -36.70
CA VAL A 356 17.66 2.34 -38.11
C VAL A 356 19.05 2.91 -38.40
N PHE A 357 19.98 2.01 -38.75
CA PHE A 357 21.41 2.20 -39.09
C PHE A 357 22.44 2.18 -37.95
N CYS A 358 22.68 0.99 -37.38
CA CYS A 358 24.02 0.61 -36.93
C CYS A 358 24.33 -0.86 -37.24
N SER A 359 24.10 -1.28 -38.49
CA SER A 359 24.77 -2.47 -39.03
C SER A 359 25.76 -1.98 -40.07
N THR A 360 27.01 -2.44 -39.96
CA THR A 360 28.18 -2.13 -40.80
C THR A 360 28.93 -0.83 -40.46
N SER A 361 29.66 -0.83 -39.34
CA SER A 361 31.13 -0.74 -39.38
C SER A 361 31.74 -0.73 -37.98
N TRP A 362 32.86 -1.42 -37.84
CA TRP A 362 33.59 -1.67 -36.61
C TRP A 362 34.25 -0.38 -36.11
N PHE A 363 33.62 0.37 -35.22
CA PHE A 363 34.31 1.35 -34.38
C PHE A 363 33.73 1.37 -32.97
N HIS A 364 34.62 1.11 -32.00
CA HIS A 364 34.40 1.32 -30.57
C HIS A 364 34.05 2.80 -30.32
N PHE A 365 32.79 3.09 -29.96
CA PHE A 365 32.39 4.42 -29.48
C PHE A 365 31.50 4.27 -28.25
N SER A 366 32.12 4.15 -27.07
CA SER A 366 31.43 4.21 -25.78
C SER A 366 31.24 5.64 -25.25
N TRP A 367 31.26 6.66 -26.11
CA TRP A 367 31.26 8.06 -25.66
C TRP A 367 30.37 9.01 -26.48
N PHE A 368 29.73 8.56 -27.58
CA PHE A 368 29.06 9.46 -28.53
C PHE A 368 27.52 9.43 -28.56
N SER A 369 26.84 8.72 -27.65
CA SER A 369 25.39 8.46 -27.81
C SER A 369 24.44 9.33 -26.97
N LYS A 370 24.88 10.05 -25.93
CA LYS A 370 23.94 10.78 -25.04
C LYS A 370 23.46 12.12 -25.64
N GLU A 371 24.37 12.90 -26.22
CA GLU A 371 24.04 14.22 -26.79
C GLU A 371 23.37 14.14 -28.17
N PHE A 372 23.76 13.16 -28.99
CA PHE A 372 23.22 12.98 -30.34
C PHE A 372 21.79 12.41 -30.33
N LEU A 373 21.50 11.42 -29.48
CA LEU A 373 20.14 10.86 -29.33
C LEU A 373 19.14 11.89 -28.80
N ASN A 374 19.56 12.67 -27.79
CA ASN A 374 18.78 13.79 -27.28
C ASN A 374 18.53 14.84 -28.37
N ALA A 375 19.56 15.24 -29.12
CA ALA A 375 19.44 16.21 -30.20
C ALA A 375 18.50 15.76 -31.33
N GLN A 376 18.42 14.45 -31.61
CA GLN A 376 17.58 13.91 -32.68
C GLN A 376 16.10 13.82 -32.27
N PHE A 377 15.78 13.46 -31.01
CA PHE A 377 14.42 13.58 -30.47
C PHE A 377 13.93 15.03 -30.46
N HIS A 378 14.76 15.98 -30.00
CA HIS A 378 14.43 17.41 -30.00
C HIS A 378 14.13 17.97 -31.40
N ARG A 379 14.78 17.42 -32.45
CA ARG A 379 14.48 17.76 -33.85
C ARG A 379 13.20 17.11 -34.39
N GLN A 380 12.90 15.88 -33.98
CA GLN A 380 11.73 15.14 -34.49
C GLN A 380 10.42 15.51 -33.78
N ALA A 381 10.48 15.85 -32.48
CA ALA A 381 9.28 16.16 -31.69
C ALA A 381 8.85 17.63 -31.75
N ASN A 382 9.67 18.56 -32.30
CA ASN A 382 9.48 20.01 -32.12
C ASN A 382 9.21 20.42 -30.66
N ALA A 383 9.55 19.54 -29.70
CA ALA A 383 9.17 19.66 -28.31
C ALA A 383 10.37 20.19 -27.53
N THR A 384 10.23 21.40 -27.00
CA THR A 384 11.19 21.99 -26.08
C THR A 384 11.07 21.25 -24.75
N ARG A 385 12.14 20.61 -24.27
CA ARG A 385 12.18 20.09 -22.90
C ARG A 385 12.15 21.27 -21.96
N ILE A 386 11.13 21.32 -21.11
CA ILE A 386 11.03 22.30 -20.04
C ILE A 386 11.08 21.52 -18.74
N THR A 387 11.95 21.93 -17.82
CA THR A 387 11.87 21.50 -16.43
C THR A 387 10.74 22.29 -15.79
N VAL A 388 9.58 21.65 -15.65
CA VAL A 388 8.57 22.11 -14.69
C VAL A 388 9.05 21.62 -13.33
N GLN A 389 8.97 22.44 -12.27
CA GLN A 389 9.70 22.27 -10.99
C GLN A 389 9.65 20.87 -10.32
N ILE A 390 8.72 19.98 -10.72
CA ILE A 390 8.47 18.64 -10.14
C ILE A 390 8.85 17.50 -11.11
N PHE A 391 9.03 17.80 -12.39
CA PHE A 391 9.25 16.81 -13.44
C PHE A 391 10.57 17.08 -14.16
N ASP A 392 11.46 16.10 -14.10
CA ASP A 392 12.72 16.13 -14.84
C ASP A 392 12.51 16.17 -16.37
N SER A 393 11.37 15.64 -16.83
CA SER A 393 11.07 15.46 -18.25
C SER A 393 9.61 15.79 -18.56
N CYS A 394 9.36 17.01 -19.05
CA CYS A 394 8.09 17.43 -19.64
C CYS A 394 8.23 17.83 -21.11
N TYR A 395 7.17 17.59 -21.87
CA TYR A 395 7.06 17.89 -23.30
C TYR A 395 5.88 18.81 -23.52
N LYS A 396 6.12 19.97 -24.14
CA LYS A 396 5.03 20.83 -24.61
C LYS A 396 4.34 20.15 -25.79
N ALA A 397 3.01 20.04 -25.74
CA ALA A 397 2.22 19.55 -26.85
C ALA A 397 2.37 20.54 -28.03
N SER A 398 2.87 20.08 -29.18
CA SER A 398 2.69 20.81 -30.43
C SER A 398 1.36 20.39 -31.06
N SER A 399 0.76 21.23 -31.90
CA SER A 399 -0.57 21.01 -32.50
C SER A 399 -0.66 19.81 -33.47
N LEU A 400 0.31 18.90 -33.47
CA LEU A 400 0.55 17.95 -34.56
C LEU A 400 1.10 16.58 -34.16
N ASP A 401 0.99 16.15 -32.89
CA ASP A 401 0.83 14.75 -32.43
C ASP A 401 1.41 14.55 -31.01
N ILE A 402 0.72 13.75 -30.19
CA ILE A 402 1.19 13.29 -28.88
C ILE A 402 2.41 12.37 -29.12
N PRO A 403 3.50 12.49 -28.34
CA PRO A 403 4.64 11.57 -28.47
C PRO A 403 4.14 10.11 -28.34
N ASN A 404 4.50 9.25 -29.30
CA ASN A 404 4.17 7.83 -29.23
C ASN A 404 5.00 7.18 -28.10
N ILE A 405 4.41 7.05 -26.91
CA ILE A 405 5.10 6.51 -25.74
C ILE A 405 5.18 4.99 -25.90
N PRO A 406 6.38 4.39 -25.82
CA PRO A 406 6.52 2.96 -25.88
C PRO A 406 5.82 2.30 -24.68
N ARG A 407 5.06 1.22 -24.92
CA ARG A 407 4.43 0.44 -23.85
C ARG A 407 5.48 -0.06 -22.87
N MET A 408 5.22 0.11 -21.58
CA MET A 408 6.11 -0.37 -20.52
C MET A 408 5.46 -1.54 -19.78
N LYS A 409 6.25 -2.52 -19.37
CA LYS A 409 5.80 -3.59 -18.48
C LYS A 409 6.85 -3.95 -17.46
N LEU A 410 6.42 -4.25 -16.25
CA LEU A 410 7.23 -4.84 -15.19
C LEU A 410 7.08 -6.36 -15.26
N VAL A 411 8.17 -7.08 -15.09
CA VAL A 411 8.22 -8.55 -15.09
C VAL A 411 8.60 -9.02 -13.70
N PHE A 412 7.77 -9.89 -13.15
CA PHE A 412 7.92 -10.51 -11.84
C PHE A 412 8.22 -12.00 -11.99
N ALA A 413 8.54 -12.63 -10.86
CA ALA A 413 8.76 -14.07 -10.75
C ALA A 413 7.66 -14.88 -11.46
N THR A 414 8.04 -16.05 -11.97
CA THR A 414 7.18 -16.93 -12.80
C THR A 414 6.72 -16.30 -14.11
N ASN A 415 7.45 -15.30 -14.61
CA ASN A 415 7.15 -14.59 -15.86
C ASN A 415 5.75 -13.94 -15.87
N GLN A 416 5.28 -13.53 -14.69
CA GLN A 416 4.07 -12.72 -14.56
C GLN A 416 4.42 -11.29 -14.94
N SER A 417 3.63 -10.67 -15.82
CA SER A 417 3.86 -9.29 -16.24
C SER A 417 2.72 -8.37 -15.84
N PHE A 418 3.11 -7.16 -15.43
CA PHE A 418 2.23 -6.04 -15.15
C PHE A 418 2.46 -4.97 -16.20
N GLU A 419 1.43 -4.64 -16.99
CA GLU A 419 1.53 -3.63 -18.04
C GLU A 419 1.22 -2.24 -17.46
N VAL A 420 2.11 -1.28 -17.69
CA VAL A 420 1.92 0.10 -17.29
C VAL A 420 1.11 0.80 -18.39
N ASP A 421 -0.07 1.32 -18.05
CA ASP A 421 -1.00 1.89 -19.04
C ASP A 421 -0.46 3.17 -19.68
N ASN A 422 -0.10 4.17 -18.87
CA ASN A 422 0.51 5.40 -19.32
C ASN A 422 1.41 6.02 -18.23
N PRO A 423 2.74 6.09 -18.43
CA PRO A 423 3.63 6.69 -17.45
C PRO A 423 3.65 8.23 -17.52
N LEU A 424 2.93 8.87 -18.45
CA LEU A 424 2.88 10.34 -18.58
C LEU A 424 1.65 10.95 -17.91
N PHE A 425 1.87 12.10 -17.28
CA PHE A 425 0.85 13.01 -16.77
C PHE A 425 0.57 14.11 -17.78
N HIS A 426 -0.71 14.36 -18.07
CA HIS A 426 -1.15 15.52 -18.85
C HIS A 426 -1.40 16.69 -17.91
N ILE A 427 -0.71 17.79 -18.13
CA ILE A 427 -0.78 19.01 -17.34
C ILE A 427 -1.16 20.15 -18.26
N VAL A 428 -2.20 20.89 -17.89
CA VAL A 428 -2.64 22.07 -18.61
C VAL A 428 -2.43 23.27 -17.70
N ASP A 429 -1.67 24.26 -18.16
CA ASP A 429 -1.48 25.52 -17.47
C ASP A 429 -1.62 26.72 -18.45
N ASP A 430 -1.43 27.94 -17.92
CA ASP A 430 -1.51 29.19 -18.70
C ASP A 430 -0.47 29.28 -19.85
N GLN A 431 0.59 28.45 -19.81
CA GLN A 431 1.66 28.38 -20.80
C GLN A 431 1.41 27.31 -21.88
N GLY A 432 0.43 26.43 -21.68
CA GLY A 432 -0.05 25.44 -22.66
C GLY A 432 -0.28 24.05 -22.07
N GLU A 433 -0.35 23.05 -22.95
CA GLU A 433 -0.45 21.64 -22.55
C GLU A 433 0.92 20.98 -22.51
N PHE A 434 1.16 20.21 -21.46
CA PHE A 434 2.39 19.48 -21.20
C PHE A 434 2.11 18.01 -20.92
N TYR A 435 3.02 17.16 -21.37
CA TYR A 435 3.07 15.74 -21.03
C TYR A 435 4.35 15.47 -20.25
N CYS A 436 4.23 15.08 -18.99
CA CYS A 436 5.35 14.94 -18.08
C CYS A 436 5.53 13.49 -17.63
N LEU A 437 6.75 12.98 -17.65
CA LEU A 437 7.03 11.61 -17.22
C LEU A 437 6.89 11.49 -15.70
N GLY A 438 5.92 10.70 -15.25
CA GLY A 438 5.64 10.41 -13.83
C GLY A 438 6.57 9.39 -13.20
N ILE A 439 7.80 9.28 -13.71
CA ILE A 439 8.85 8.43 -13.17
C ILE A 439 9.95 9.35 -12.66
N GLN A 440 10.32 9.19 -11.40
CA GLN A 440 11.35 9.97 -10.73
C GLN A 440 12.49 9.07 -10.25
N ARG A 441 13.62 9.69 -9.95
CA ARG A 441 14.79 9.02 -9.37
C ARG A 441 14.68 9.04 -7.85
N ILE A 442 15.08 7.95 -7.19
CA ILE A 442 15.29 7.92 -5.73
C ILE A 442 16.74 7.57 -5.40
N ASP A 443 17.22 8.18 -4.30
CA ASP A 443 18.50 7.85 -3.70
C ASP A 443 18.32 6.61 -2.80
N GLY A 444 18.71 5.45 -3.31
CA GLY A 444 18.60 4.16 -2.62
C GLY A 444 18.38 2.99 -3.58
N ASP A 445 18.37 1.79 -3.02
CA ASP A 445 18.22 0.53 -3.78
C ASP A 445 16.77 0.02 -3.84
N ILE A 446 15.87 0.62 -3.05
CA ILE A 446 14.45 0.28 -3.00
C ILE A 446 13.66 1.33 -3.78
N GLY A 447 13.02 0.90 -4.86
CA GLY A 447 12.10 1.73 -5.64
C GLY A 447 10.71 1.84 -5.00
N ILE A 448 9.85 2.61 -5.64
CA ILE A 448 8.45 2.80 -5.25
C ILE A 448 7.59 2.68 -6.51
N ILE A 449 6.65 1.75 -6.51
CA ILE A 449 5.58 1.68 -7.50
C ILE A 449 4.43 2.53 -6.95
N GLY A 450 4.32 3.75 -7.47
CA GLY A 450 3.30 4.71 -7.08
C GLY A 450 1.97 4.51 -7.81
N GLN A 451 0.98 5.29 -7.42
CA GLN A 451 -0.39 5.22 -7.96
C GLN A 451 -0.45 5.31 -9.49
N ASN A 452 0.42 6.12 -10.11
CA ASN A 452 0.46 6.27 -11.56
C ASN A 452 0.65 4.96 -12.33
N PHE A 453 1.28 3.95 -11.71
CA PHE A 453 1.41 2.63 -12.31
C PHE A 453 0.23 1.71 -11.99
N LEU A 454 -0.54 1.98 -10.95
CA LEU A 454 -1.63 1.12 -10.46
C LEU A 454 -2.97 1.34 -11.19
N MET A 455 -3.08 2.40 -12.00
CA MET A 455 -4.29 2.78 -12.73
C MET A 455 -4.72 1.72 -13.76
N GLY A 456 -6.04 1.51 -13.88
CA GLY A 456 -6.65 0.55 -14.82
C GLY A 456 -6.73 -0.89 -14.29
N TYR A 457 -6.43 -1.08 -13.02
CA TYR A 457 -6.38 -2.41 -12.39
C TYR A 457 -7.12 -2.42 -11.06
N ARG A 458 -7.63 -3.60 -10.71
CA ARG A 458 -7.90 -4.00 -9.33
C ARG A 458 -6.63 -4.59 -8.74
N LEU A 459 -6.08 -3.93 -7.72
CA LEU A 459 -4.86 -4.31 -7.00
C LEU A 459 -5.24 -4.89 -5.66
N VAL A 460 -4.81 -6.12 -5.38
CA VAL A 460 -5.19 -6.89 -4.19
C VAL A 460 -3.97 -7.11 -3.32
N PHE A 461 -3.98 -6.53 -2.12
CA PHE A 461 -2.96 -6.72 -1.10
C PHE A 461 -3.43 -7.84 -0.18
N ASP A 462 -2.96 -9.07 -0.40
CA ASP A 462 -3.31 -10.25 0.40
C ASP A 462 -2.15 -10.59 1.32
N TRP A 463 -2.09 -9.92 2.48
CA TRP A 463 -1.03 -10.12 3.48
C TRP A 463 -1.14 -11.50 4.14
N GLU A 464 -2.35 -12.02 4.30
CA GLU A 464 -2.59 -13.39 4.78
C GLU A 464 -1.90 -14.45 3.90
N LYS A 465 -1.89 -14.25 2.57
CA LYS A 465 -1.19 -15.12 1.62
C LYS A 465 0.14 -14.56 1.11
N MET A 466 0.66 -13.50 1.71
CA MET A 466 1.90 -12.82 1.33
C MET A 466 2.02 -12.52 -0.18
N LYS A 467 0.97 -11.99 -0.80
CA LYS A 467 0.97 -11.72 -2.26
C LYS A 467 0.29 -10.41 -2.64
N LEU A 468 0.79 -9.81 -3.70
CA LEU A 468 0.12 -8.76 -4.46
C LEU A 468 -0.56 -9.38 -5.68
N GLY A 469 -1.87 -9.22 -5.80
CA GLY A 469 -2.66 -9.62 -6.96
C GLY A 469 -3.04 -8.44 -7.84
N TRP A 470 -3.20 -8.66 -9.14
CA TRP A 470 -3.76 -7.67 -10.06
C TRP A 470 -4.60 -8.29 -11.18
N SER A 471 -5.67 -7.60 -11.54
CA SER A 471 -6.50 -7.88 -12.71
C SER A 471 -6.98 -6.58 -13.33
N ILE A 472 -7.06 -6.52 -14.67
CA ILE A 472 -7.66 -5.36 -15.36
C ILE A 472 -9.10 -5.20 -14.86
N SER A 473 -9.50 -3.98 -14.53
CA SER A 473 -10.84 -3.67 -14.04
C SER A 473 -11.17 -2.20 -14.33
N ASP A 474 -12.46 -1.92 -14.54
CA ASP A 474 -13.02 -0.57 -14.64
C ASP A 474 -13.78 -0.16 -13.37
N CYS A 475 -13.64 -0.95 -12.30
CA CYS A 475 -14.23 -0.74 -10.98
C CYS A 475 -15.74 -0.98 -10.85
N HIS A 476 -16.38 -1.55 -11.87
CA HIS A 476 -17.79 -1.97 -11.82
C HIS A 476 -17.96 -3.45 -11.44
N ASP A 477 -16.87 -4.23 -11.46
CA ASP A 477 -16.87 -5.70 -11.28
C ASP A 477 -17.24 -6.19 -9.88
N VAL A 478 -17.27 -5.31 -8.87
CA VAL A 478 -17.50 -5.65 -7.46
C VAL A 478 -18.77 -4.94 -7.01
N GLY A 479 -19.92 -5.46 -7.43
CA GLY A 479 -21.21 -5.00 -6.91
C GLY A 479 -22.48 -5.29 -7.70
N GLU A 480 -22.43 -5.67 -8.97
CA GLU A 480 -23.68 -5.80 -9.76
C GLU A 480 -24.11 -7.24 -10.09
N ASP A 481 -23.18 -8.18 -10.26
CA ASP A 481 -23.57 -9.55 -10.61
C ASP A 481 -23.36 -10.54 -9.46
N GLY A 482 -24.46 -10.87 -8.81
CA GLY A 482 -24.60 -12.05 -7.97
C GLY A 482 -24.62 -13.37 -8.76
N ASP A 483 -23.91 -13.48 -9.88
CA ASP A 483 -23.88 -14.69 -10.69
C ASP A 483 -22.49 -15.04 -11.27
N GLY A 484 -22.24 -16.35 -11.26
CA GLY A 484 -21.16 -17.12 -11.87
C GLY A 484 -19.89 -16.46 -12.42
N LEU A 485 -18.74 -16.83 -11.82
CA LEU A 485 -17.46 -16.89 -12.52
C LEU A 485 -17.61 -17.64 -13.86
N HIS A 486 -17.40 -16.96 -14.99
CA HIS A 486 -17.06 -17.63 -16.24
C HIS A 486 -15.57 -18.00 -16.23
N LEU A 487 -15.29 -19.28 -15.95
CA LEU A 487 -13.97 -19.89 -16.16
C LEU A 487 -13.89 -20.50 -17.58
N PRO A 488 -12.80 -20.29 -18.34
CA PRO A 488 -12.34 -21.28 -19.30
C PRO A 488 -11.54 -22.41 -18.58
N PRO A 489 -11.46 -23.62 -19.16
CA PRO A 489 -11.05 -24.82 -18.44
C PRO A 489 -9.55 -24.90 -18.14
N SER A 490 -9.24 -25.34 -16.92
CA SER A 490 -7.91 -25.69 -16.42
C SER A 490 -7.48 -27.10 -16.85
N SER A 491 -6.16 -27.34 -16.94
CA SER A 491 -5.58 -28.68 -16.90
C SER A 491 -4.59 -28.79 -15.74
N SER A 492 -4.99 -29.64 -14.78
CA SER A 492 -4.22 -30.60 -13.95
C SER A 492 -2.87 -30.18 -13.34
N GLU A 493 -2.84 -30.03 -12.00
CA GLU A 493 -2.26 -30.98 -11.00
C GLU A 493 -0.73 -30.79 -10.85
N VAL A 494 -0.16 -30.46 -9.68
CA VAL A 494 0.02 -31.31 -8.49
C VAL A 494 0.45 -30.45 -7.27
N SER A 495 0.03 -30.83 -6.07
CA SER A 495 0.56 -30.45 -4.73
C SER A 495 0.80 -31.78 -3.94
N PRO A 496 1.33 -31.88 -2.68
CA PRO A 496 1.86 -30.87 -1.72
C PRO A 496 3.08 -31.29 -0.82
N ASN A 497 3.73 -30.29 -0.18
CA ASN A 497 4.32 -30.22 1.21
C ASN A 497 5.41 -31.23 1.71
N PRO A 498 6.12 -31.03 2.87
CA PRO A 498 5.88 -30.09 4.00
C PRO A 498 7.09 -29.34 4.65
N LEU A 499 6.75 -28.18 5.26
CA LEU A 499 7.08 -27.56 6.58
C LEU A 499 8.50 -27.52 7.24
N PRO A 500 8.73 -26.54 8.14
CA PRO A 500 10.03 -25.90 8.41
C PRO A 500 10.56 -26.10 9.84
N THR A 501 11.71 -25.49 10.14
CA THR A 501 12.25 -25.36 11.51
C THR A 501 12.68 -23.93 11.82
N ASN A 502 12.35 -23.52 13.06
CA ASN A 502 12.56 -22.26 13.77
C ASN A 502 13.96 -21.61 13.63
N GLU A 503 14.05 -20.27 13.68
CA GLU A 503 14.50 -19.54 14.89
C GLU A 503 14.37 -18.00 14.81
N GLN A 504 13.92 -17.45 15.95
CA GLN A 504 14.04 -16.13 16.59
C GLN A 504 15.25 -15.24 16.17
N GLN A 505 15.33 -13.91 16.32
CA GLN A 505 14.50 -12.79 16.80
C GLN A 505 15.40 -11.52 16.70
N GLN A 506 14.80 -10.32 16.70
CA GLN A 506 15.37 -8.96 16.95
C GLN A 506 15.47 -7.98 15.76
N SER A 507 14.80 -6.83 15.96
CA SER A 507 14.59 -5.68 15.06
C SER A 507 15.46 -4.48 15.48
N PRO A 508 15.79 -3.55 14.56
CA PRO A 508 15.22 -2.20 14.71
C PRO A 508 14.85 -1.48 13.39
N ARG A 509 13.75 -0.71 13.47
CA ARG A 509 13.35 0.56 12.81
C ARG A 509 13.52 0.71 11.28
N GLY A 510 12.39 0.82 10.56
CA GLY A 510 12.30 1.25 9.17
C GLY A 510 11.41 2.50 9.01
N HIS A 511 11.80 3.40 8.12
CA HIS A 511 11.18 4.71 7.85
C HIS A 511 10.30 4.66 6.58
N ALA A 512 9.17 5.38 6.57
CA ALA A 512 8.13 5.35 5.53
C ALA A 512 8.15 6.59 4.59
N VAL A 513 7.63 6.42 3.37
CA VAL A 513 7.75 7.34 2.20
C VAL A 513 6.46 8.15 1.91
N PRO A 514 6.53 9.43 1.50
CA PRO A 514 5.41 10.30 1.15
C PRO A 514 5.57 11.01 -0.22
N PRO A 515 4.58 11.82 -0.61
CA PRO A 515 4.49 12.39 -1.95
C PRO A 515 5.16 13.75 -2.10
N ALA A 516 5.56 14.06 -3.34
CA ALA A 516 6.04 15.38 -3.73
C ALA A 516 4.87 16.38 -3.89
N VAL A 517 4.97 17.56 -3.27
CA VAL A 517 3.96 18.65 -3.32
C VAL A 517 4.32 19.72 -4.35
N ALA A 518 3.30 20.18 -5.07
CA ALA A 518 3.33 21.36 -5.92
C ALA A 518 3.26 22.67 -5.12
N GLY A 519 4.21 23.58 -5.34
CA GLY A 519 4.22 24.89 -4.70
C GLY A 519 3.20 25.86 -5.32
N ARG A 520 2.42 26.55 -4.48
CA ARG A 520 1.59 27.70 -4.88
C ARG A 520 2.42 28.98 -4.83
N ALA A 521 2.26 29.85 -5.83
CA ALA A 521 2.93 31.16 -5.89
C ALA A 521 2.53 32.06 -4.69
N PRO A 522 3.48 32.73 -4.01
CA PRO A 522 3.16 33.60 -2.88
C PRO A 522 2.61 34.96 -3.34
N ALA A 523 1.55 35.42 -2.66
CA ALA A 523 1.11 36.81 -2.71
C ALA A 523 2.11 37.69 -1.95
N LYS A 524 2.60 38.75 -2.60
CA LYS A 524 3.47 39.79 -2.01
C LYS A 524 2.84 40.38 -0.74
N PRO A 525 3.68 40.62 0.28
CA PRO A 525 3.63 41.92 0.95
C PRO A 525 5.01 42.57 1.00
N SER A 526 5.00 43.88 0.77
CA SER A 526 6.08 44.82 0.94
C SER A 526 6.32 45.15 2.41
N SER A 527 7.55 44.99 2.92
CA SER A 527 8.28 45.96 3.76
C SER A 527 9.57 45.35 4.35
N ALA A 528 10.62 46.17 4.40
CA ALA A 528 11.98 45.87 4.90
C ALA A 528 12.04 45.89 6.44
N SER A 529 12.83 45.04 7.13
CA SER A 529 14.21 45.26 7.66
C SER A 529 14.50 44.16 8.73
N PRO A 530 15.68 44.04 9.40
CA PRO A 530 17.11 44.06 9.01
C PRO A 530 17.81 42.69 9.30
N PRO A 531 19.12 42.48 9.00
CA PRO A 531 19.75 41.14 9.10
C PRO A 531 20.45 40.91 10.46
N PRO A 532 20.55 39.66 10.95
CA PRO A 532 21.54 39.27 11.94
C PRO A 532 22.79 38.64 11.28
N ALA A 533 23.89 38.75 12.02
CA ALA A 533 25.27 38.57 11.59
C ALA A 533 25.63 37.16 11.10
N ALA A 534 26.30 37.09 9.95
CA ALA A 534 26.95 35.88 9.45
C ALA A 534 28.42 35.82 9.93
N TYR A 535 28.76 34.73 10.62
CA TYR A 535 30.14 34.31 10.84
C TYR A 535 30.71 33.78 9.52
N ARG A 536 31.78 34.41 9.02
CA ARG A 536 32.54 33.96 7.84
C ARG A 536 33.54 32.88 8.24
N TYR A 537 33.44 31.71 7.61
CA TYR A 537 34.59 30.84 7.37
C TYR A 537 34.95 30.95 5.88
N GLU A 538 36.05 31.63 5.58
CA GLU A 538 36.65 31.64 4.24
C GLU A 538 37.55 30.41 4.08
N PHE A 539 37.19 29.48 3.18
CA PHE A 539 38.11 28.46 2.67
C PHE A 539 38.60 28.90 1.29
N SER A 540 39.91 29.13 1.19
CA SER A 540 40.60 29.67 0.01
C SER A 540 40.80 28.60 -1.07
N ALA A 541 40.14 28.76 -2.21
CA ALA A 541 40.35 27.96 -3.42
C ALA A 541 41.59 28.44 -4.20
N LYS A 542 42.80 28.16 -3.68
CA LYS A 542 44.06 28.49 -4.37
C LYS A 542 45.11 27.37 -4.43
N THR A 543 44.76 26.12 -4.18
CA THR A 543 45.73 25.00 -4.22
C THR A 543 45.52 23.96 -5.31
N SER A 544 44.41 23.99 -6.07
CA SER A 544 44.16 22.98 -7.11
C SER A 544 44.77 23.27 -8.49
N LEU A 545 45.31 24.47 -8.75
CA LEU A 545 45.88 24.80 -10.08
C LEU A 545 47.34 24.36 -10.27
N LEU A 546 48.07 24.08 -9.19
CA LEU A 546 49.50 23.68 -9.25
C LEU A 546 49.69 22.17 -9.40
N LEU A 547 48.69 21.36 -9.04
CA LEU A 547 48.74 19.90 -9.19
C LEU A 547 48.51 19.46 -10.65
N PHE A 548 47.69 20.20 -11.41
CA PHE A 548 47.42 19.90 -12.82
C PHE A 548 48.59 20.25 -13.76
N LEU A 549 49.43 21.22 -13.40
CA LEU A 549 50.62 21.58 -14.18
C LEU A 549 51.81 20.61 -13.98
N TRP A 550 51.86 19.89 -12.86
CA TRP A 550 52.90 18.87 -12.62
C TRP A 550 52.60 17.54 -13.33
N ILE A 551 51.33 17.12 -13.39
CA ILE A 551 50.93 15.89 -14.07
C ILE A 551 51.04 16.05 -15.60
N ALA A 552 50.83 17.24 -16.14
CA ALA A 552 51.00 17.55 -17.56
C ALA A 552 52.48 17.63 -18.01
N TYR A 553 53.43 17.88 -17.09
CA TYR A 553 54.86 17.88 -17.41
C TYR A 553 55.48 16.46 -17.32
N ALA A 554 54.93 15.60 -16.47
CA ALA A 554 55.41 14.22 -16.28
C ALA A 554 55.00 13.24 -17.39
N THR A 555 54.05 13.61 -18.28
CA THR A 555 53.65 12.80 -19.44
C THR A 555 54.33 13.19 -20.75
N TYR A 556 55.19 14.22 -20.75
CA TYR A 556 55.96 14.63 -21.93
C TYR A 556 57.42 14.13 -21.95
N ILE A 557 57.84 13.39 -20.93
CA ILE A 557 59.14 12.69 -20.90
C ILE A 557 58.91 11.28 -20.37
N ILE A 558 58.56 10.35 -21.26
CA ILE A 558 58.89 8.91 -21.29
C ILE A 558 58.58 8.42 -22.72
#